data_AF-A0AAW2YLS1-F1
#
_entry.id   AF-A0AAW2YLS1-F1
#
_cell.length_a   1.000
_cell.length_b   1.000
_cell.length_c   1.000
_cell.angle_alpha   90.00
_cell.angle_beta   90.00
_cell.angle_gamma   90.00
#
_symmetry.space_group_name_H-M   'P 1'
#
loop_
_entity.id
_entity.type
_entity.pdbx_description
1 polymer ?
#
loop_
_entity_poly.entity_id
_entity_poly.type
_entity_poly.pdbx_seq_one_letter_code
_entity_poly.pdbx_strand_id
1 'polypeptide(L)'
;MAFPMNYGQVNVGHIGGDRPVDAWHIDSLDFVMVMILSDMSGADGGELQVALKDAQTAKRQLSTNGELASGEEMMTVAYPGAGYAIFMQGAKILHRVTAVKSAKEPRISMVNSYMRTNVFGADNTKFSMFEEIDPKHVAAVEFARQKSWRVKGMMDYIINHASYGEDRTDVLNVLNGAIEELTSTRELLAGRKNDAVGYFDEKTKSEAMRMTEPKLV
;
A
#
# COMPACT_ATOMS: atom_id res chain seq x y z
N MET A 1 13.70 5.27 17.54
CA MET A 1 12.67 5.64 16.54
C MET A 1 11.83 4.40 16.29
N ALA A 2 10.56 4.39 16.73
CA ALA A 2 9.64 3.29 16.45
C ALA A 2 8.88 3.63 15.16
N PHE A 3 8.96 2.76 14.15
CA PHE A 3 8.05 2.83 13.01
C PHE A 3 6.72 2.21 13.46
N PRO A 4 5.59 2.92 13.35
CA PRO A 4 4.30 2.28 13.54
C PRO A 4 4.18 1.16 12.50
N MET A 5 4.11 -0.07 12.98
CA MET A 5 3.95 -1.26 12.15
C MET A 5 2.46 -1.44 11.90
N ASN A 6 2.07 -1.49 10.63
CA ASN A 6 0.78 -2.02 10.23
C ASN A 6 1.01 -3.48 9.81
N TYR A 7 0.07 -4.35 10.18
CA TYR A 7 0.07 -5.81 10.05
C TYR A 7 0.98 -6.43 8.98
N GLY A 8 1.60 -7.55 9.34
CA GLY A 8 2.20 -8.45 8.37
C GLY A 8 1.13 -9.31 7.70
N GLN A 9 1.19 -9.44 6.38
CA GLN A 9 0.33 -10.35 5.61
C GLN A 9 1.16 -11.38 4.84
N VAL A 10 0.52 -12.47 4.44
CA VAL A 10 1.12 -13.50 3.59
C VAL A 10 0.35 -13.60 2.29
N ASN A 11 1.05 -13.45 1.17
CA ASN A 11 0.48 -13.66 -0.16
C ASN A 11 0.85 -15.07 -0.65
N VAL A 12 -0.13 -15.77 -1.22
CA VAL A 12 0.05 -17.12 -1.78
C VAL A 12 -0.28 -17.09 -3.27
N GLY A 13 0.72 -17.38 -4.10
CA GLY A 13 0.59 -17.59 -5.54
C GLY A 13 0.44 -19.06 -5.86
N HIS A 14 -0.76 -19.46 -6.31
CA HIS A 14 -1.04 -20.82 -6.74
C HIS A 14 -0.45 -21.12 -8.12
N ILE A 15 0.07 -22.34 -8.28
CA ILE A 15 0.68 -22.82 -9.53
C ILE A 15 -0.39 -23.14 -10.57
N GLY A 16 -0.09 -22.88 -11.84
CA GLY A 16 -0.91 -23.28 -13.00
C GLY A 16 -2.01 -22.28 -13.35
N GLY A 17 -1.98 -21.08 -12.77
CA GLY A 17 -2.95 -20.02 -13.02
C GLY A 17 -2.52 -19.06 -14.14
N ASP A 18 -3.51 -18.44 -14.78
CA ASP A 18 -3.29 -17.31 -15.69
C ASP A 18 -3.47 -15.94 -15.04
N ARG A 19 -4.02 -15.91 -13.83
CA ARG A 19 -4.20 -14.66 -13.09
C ARG A 19 -2.88 -14.26 -12.43
N PRO A 20 -2.51 -12.98 -12.47
CA PRO A 20 -1.40 -12.49 -11.66
C PRO A 20 -1.66 -12.80 -10.19
N VAL A 21 -0.59 -13.07 -9.43
CA VAL A 21 -0.69 -13.23 -7.98
C VAL A 21 -1.11 -11.90 -7.35
N ASP A 22 -0.65 -10.80 -7.92
CA ASP A 22 -1.09 -9.46 -7.58
C ASP A 22 -1.08 -8.58 -8.83
N ALA A 23 -2.18 -7.87 -9.09
CA ALA A 23 -2.32 -7.05 -10.30
C ALA A 23 -1.47 -5.77 -10.20
N TRP A 24 -1.33 -5.04 -11.30
CA TRP A 24 -0.70 -3.72 -11.29
C TRP A 24 -1.43 -2.76 -10.33
N HIS A 25 -0.74 -2.33 -9.28
CA HIS A 25 -1.28 -1.41 -8.27
C HIS A 25 -0.18 -0.58 -7.60
N ILE A 26 -0.61 0.39 -6.80
CA ILE A 26 0.20 1.04 -5.77
C ILE A 26 -0.37 0.65 -4.41
N ASP A 27 0.48 0.57 -3.40
CA ASP A 27 0.02 0.21 -2.06
C ASP A 27 -0.81 1.32 -1.42
N SER A 28 -1.62 0.91 -0.45
CA SER A 28 -2.27 1.81 0.49
C SER A 28 -1.39 2.22 1.66
N LEU A 29 -0.08 1.95 1.65
CA LEU A 29 0.86 2.34 2.71
C LEU A 29 2.16 2.87 2.11
N ASP A 30 2.85 3.75 2.85
CA ASP A 30 4.00 4.52 2.33
C ASP A 30 5.15 3.63 1.86
N PHE A 31 5.49 2.64 2.68
CA PHE A 31 6.58 1.72 2.43
C PHE A 31 6.14 0.29 2.67
N VAL A 32 6.71 -0.61 1.89
CA VAL A 32 6.44 -2.04 1.99
C VAL A 32 7.74 -2.82 1.91
N MET A 33 7.86 -3.82 2.78
CA MET A 33 8.86 -4.86 2.69
C MET A 33 8.19 -6.13 2.20
N VAL A 34 8.69 -6.70 1.11
CA VAL A 34 8.21 -7.98 0.56
C VAL A 34 9.35 -8.98 0.65
N MET A 35 9.17 -10.00 1.48
CA MET A 35 10.11 -11.10 1.66
C MET A 35 9.57 -12.35 0.97
N ILE A 36 10.35 -12.94 0.07
CA ILE A 36 10.01 -14.24 -0.52
C ILE A 36 10.33 -15.33 0.48
N LEU A 37 9.38 -16.23 0.74
CA LEU A 37 9.55 -17.36 1.67
C LEU A 37 9.78 -18.69 0.94
N SER A 38 9.23 -18.84 -0.28
CA SER A 38 9.39 -20.06 -1.08
C SER A 38 10.72 -20.09 -1.85
N ASP A 39 11.18 -21.29 -2.16
CA ASP A 39 12.23 -21.51 -3.16
C ASP A 39 11.67 -21.28 -4.58
N MET A 40 12.05 -20.16 -5.19
CA MET A 40 11.64 -19.79 -6.54
C MET A 40 12.60 -20.30 -7.63
N SER A 41 13.57 -21.16 -7.28
CA SER A 41 14.52 -21.68 -8.26
C SER A 41 13.85 -22.56 -9.32
N GLY A 42 13.96 -22.13 -10.58
CA GLY A 42 13.35 -22.80 -11.73
C GLY A 42 11.84 -22.57 -11.85
N ALA A 43 11.27 -21.61 -11.12
CA ALA A 43 9.89 -21.20 -11.33
C ALA A 43 9.73 -20.42 -12.66
N ASP A 44 8.58 -20.61 -13.31
CA ASP A 44 8.11 -19.81 -14.43
C ASP A 44 6.98 -18.90 -13.94
N GLY A 45 7.26 -17.59 -13.94
CA GLY A 45 6.39 -16.55 -13.38
C GLY A 45 6.47 -16.41 -11.85
N GLY A 46 5.49 -15.72 -11.27
CA GLY A 46 5.54 -15.31 -9.85
C GLY A 46 6.53 -14.18 -9.56
N GLU A 47 7.03 -13.51 -10.60
CA GLU A 47 8.05 -12.47 -10.44
C GLU A 47 7.39 -11.16 -10.05
N LEU A 48 8.06 -10.40 -9.17
CA LEU A 48 7.68 -9.03 -8.88
C LEU A 48 8.20 -8.13 -10.01
N GLN A 49 7.29 -7.38 -10.61
CA GLN A 49 7.58 -6.40 -11.64
C GLN A 49 7.27 -5.00 -11.13
N VAL A 50 8.16 -4.06 -11.40
CA VAL A 50 8.15 -2.71 -10.86
C VAL A 50 8.33 -1.70 -11.99
N ALA A 51 7.45 -0.71 -12.07
CA ALA A 51 7.58 0.37 -13.04
C ALA A 51 8.78 1.28 -12.68
N LEU A 52 9.53 1.69 -13.70
CA LEU A 52 10.71 2.55 -13.58
C LEU A 52 10.39 4.05 -13.71
N LYS A 53 9.11 4.39 -13.84
CA LYS A 53 8.59 5.76 -13.93
C LYS A 53 7.66 6.05 -12.77
N ASP A 54 7.27 7.32 -12.62
CA ASP A 54 6.24 7.68 -11.65
C ASP A 54 4.94 6.91 -11.93
N ALA A 55 4.23 6.53 -10.88
CA ALA A 55 3.07 5.65 -11.00
C ALA A 55 1.98 6.18 -11.93
N GLN A 56 1.79 7.50 -12.05
CA GLN A 56 0.76 8.09 -12.91
C GLN A 56 1.13 7.98 -14.38
N THR A 57 2.40 8.22 -14.72
CA THR A 57 2.92 7.99 -16.07
C THR A 57 2.86 6.52 -16.44
N ALA A 58 3.32 5.63 -15.55
CA ALA A 58 3.26 4.19 -15.80
C ALA A 58 1.82 3.68 -16.00
N LYS A 59 0.87 4.14 -15.18
CA LYS A 59 -0.56 3.83 -15.35
C LYS A 59 -1.10 4.29 -16.70
N ARG A 60 -0.79 5.50 -17.14
CA ARG A 60 -1.20 5.99 -18.47
C ARG A 60 -0.65 5.14 -19.60
N GLN A 61 0.61 4.71 -19.48
CA GLN A 61 1.24 3.83 -20.46
C GLN A 61 0.57 2.45 -20.49
N LEU A 62 0.30 1.85 -19.32
CA LEU A 62 -0.48 0.61 -19.22
C LEU A 62 -1.87 0.73 -19.84
N SER A 63 -2.58 1.82 -19.56
CA SER A 63 -3.92 2.04 -20.13
C SER A 63 -3.90 2.25 -21.64
N THR A 64 -2.80 2.77 -22.20
CA THR A 64 -2.66 3.03 -23.64
C THR A 64 -2.19 1.78 -24.39
N ASN A 65 -1.19 1.08 -23.85
CA ASN A 65 -0.47 0.00 -24.53
C ASN A 65 -0.95 -1.39 -24.10
N GLY A 66 -1.57 -1.50 -22.91
CA GLY A 66 -1.93 -2.76 -22.26
C GLY A 66 -0.79 -3.44 -21.51
N GLU A 67 0.44 -2.95 -21.64
CA GLU A 67 1.65 -3.49 -21.01
C GLU A 67 2.72 -2.40 -20.82
N LEU A 68 3.75 -2.71 -20.02
CA LEU A 68 4.96 -1.89 -19.87
C LEU A 68 6.14 -2.63 -20.50
N ALA A 69 6.93 -1.93 -21.32
CA ALA A 69 8.11 -2.49 -21.94
C ALA A 69 9.21 -2.82 -20.90
N SER A 70 9.69 -4.06 -20.92
CA SER A 70 10.79 -4.51 -20.04
C SER A 70 12.06 -3.70 -20.30
N GLY A 71 12.78 -3.36 -19.22
CA GLY A 71 14.04 -2.61 -19.26
C GLY A 71 13.86 -1.10 -19.28
N GLU A 72 13.06 -0.56 -20.19
CA GLU A 72 12.86 0.90 -20.33
C GLU A 72 11.77 1.44 -19.40
N GLU A 73 10.70 0.68 -19.17
CA GLU A 73 9.52 1.14 -18.42
C GLU A 73 9.30 0.34 -17.14
N MET A 74 9.88 -0.86 -17.06
CA MET A 74 9.64 -1.83 -16.01
C MET A 74 10.86 -2.71 -15.79
N MET A 75 11.13 -3.05 -14.53
CA MET A 75 12.12 -4.05 -14.15
C MET A 75 11.46 -5.23 -13.44
N THR A 76 12.02 -6.42 -13.65
CA THR A 76 11.72 -7.59 -12.84
C THR A 76 12.72 -7.68 -11.69
N VAL A 77 12.22 -7.83 -10.47
CA VAL A 77 13.05 -7.97 -9.28
C VAL A 77 13.62 -9.39 -9.22
N ALA A 78 14.94 -9.50 -9.30
CA ALA A 78 15.67 -10.75 -9.14
C ALA A 78 15.94 -11.01 -7.64
N TYR A 79 15.04 -11.73 -6.97
CA TYR A 79 15.30 -12.22 -5.61
C TYR A 79 16.40 -13.28 -5.65
N PRO A 80 17.45 -13.17 -4.82
CA PRO A 80 18.51 -14.19 -4.77
C PRO A 80 18.03 -15.56 -4.28
N GLY A 81 16.95 -15.61 -3.49
CA GLY A 81 16.37 -16.85 -2.98
C GLY A 81 15.35 -16.60 -1.87
N ALA A 82 14.89 -17.68 -1.23
CA ALA A 82 14.04 -17.61 -0.05
C ALA A 82 14.72 -16.84 1.10
N GLY A 83 13.94 -16.07 1.85
CA GLY A 83 14.39 -15.20 2.94
C GLY A 83 14.90 -13.82 2.49
N TYR A 84 15.12 -13.59 1.20
CA TYR A 84 15.48 -12.27 0.70
C TYR A 84 14.25 -11.38 0.55
N ALA A 85 14.45 -10.10 0.79
CA ALA A 85 13.40 -9.10 0.74
C ALA A 85 13.79 -7.91 -0.13
N ILE A 86 12.77 -7.24 -0.67
CA ILE A 86 12.90 -5.86 -1.11
C ILE A 86 12.23 -4.93 -0.11
N PHE A 87 12.64 -3.67 -0.16
CA PHE A 87 11.97 -2.57 0.53
C PHE A 87 11.74 -1.43 -0.46
N MET A 88 10.48 -0.99 -0.61
CA MET A 88 10.12 -0.01 -1.62
C MET A 88 9.07 0.99 -1.13
N GLN A 89 8.94 2.10 -1.86
CA GLN A 89 7.90 3.11 -1.63
C GLN A 89 6.57 2.65 -2.25
N GLY A 90 5.89 1.73 -1.56
CA GLY A 90 4.68 1.05 -2.05
C GLY A 90 3.61 2.00 -2.61
N ALA A 91 3.30 3.08 -1.90
CA ALA A 91 2.31 4.07 -2.34
C ALA A 91 2.74 4.97 -3.51
N LYS A 92 3.97 4.83 -4.02
CA LYS A 92 4.55 5.68 -5.07
C LYS A 92 4.99 4.92 -6.31
N ILE A 93 5.26 3.63 -6.16
CA ILE A 93 5.85 2.80 -7.21
C ILE A 93 4.78 1.82 -7.68
N LEU A 94 4.43 1.88 -8.96
CA LEU A 94 3.49 0.93 -9.56
C LEU A 94 4.17 -0.43 -9.71
N HIS A 95 3.52 -1.49 -9.23
CA HIS A 95 4.11 -2.83 -9.23
C HIS A 95 3.04 -3.91 -9.35
N ARG A 96 3.46 -5.13 -9.71
CA ARG A 96 2.61 -6.34 -9.79
C ARG A 96 3.41 -7.60 -9.49
N VAL A 97 2.72 -8.72 -9.29
CA VAL A 97 3.33 -10.05 -9.28
C VAL A 97 2.72 -10.92 -10.37
N THR A 98 3.55 -11.39 -11.30
CA THR A 98 3.10 -12.22 -12.44
C THR A 98 2.46 -13.53 -11.97
N ALA A 99 1.68 -14.16 -12.84
CA ALA A 99 1.06 -15.46 -12.55
C ALA A 99 2.13 -16.54 -12.37
N VAL A 100 1.93 -17.50 -11.47
CA VAL A 100 2.84 -18.65 -11.30
C VAL A 100 2.42 -19.74 -12.28
N LYS A 101 3.13 -19.88 -13.40
CA LYS A 101 2.83 -20.88 -14.44
C LYS A 101 3.27 -22.27 -14.01
N SER A 102 4.51 -22.38 -13.53
CA SER A 102 5.06 -23.61 -12.96
C SER A 102 6.06 -23.29 -11.86
N ALA A 103 6.09 -24.12 -10.81
CA ALA A 103 7.06 -24.03 -9.72
C ALA A 103 7.08 -25.37 -8.97
N LYS A 104 8.10 -25.58 -8.12
CA LYS A 104 8.20 -26.76 -7.24
C LYS A 104 7.17 -26.72 -6.11
N GLU A 105 6.82 -25.51 -5.66
CA GLU A 105 5.91 -25.24 -4.55
C GLU A 105 5.18 -23.90 -4.77
N PRO A 106 4.07 -23.64 -4.08
CA PRO A 106 3.38 -22.35 -4.17
C PRO A 106 4.31 -21.19 -3.84
N ARG A 107 4.12 -20.05 -4.52
CA ARG A 107 4.87 -18.81 -4.22
C ARG A 107 4.32 -18.19 -2.95
N ILE A 108 5.10 -18.19 -1.87
CA ILE A 108 4.72 -17.59 -0.60
C ILE A 108 5.60 -16.36 -0.38
N SER A 109 4.99 -15.23 -0.04
CA SER A 109 5.70 -14.04 0.39
C SER A 109 5.10 -13.45 1.67
N MET A 110 5.96 -13.03 2.59
CA MET A 110 5.57 -12.22 3.74
C MET A 110 5.72 -10.75 3.37
N VAL A 111 4.68 -9.97 3.62
CA VAL A 111 4.63 -8.54 3.36
C VAL A 111 4.45 -7.81 4.69
N ASN A 112 5.31 -6.85 4.99
CA ASN A 112 5.13 -5.94 6.12
C ASN A 112 5.17 -4.50 5.61
N SER A 113 4.26 -3.68 6.11
CA SER A 113 4.13 -2.31 5.65
C SER A 113 4.39 -1.30 6.76
N TYR A 114 4.96 -0.16 6.37
CA TYR A 114 5.41 0.87 7.27
C TYR A 114 4.88 2.23 6.81
N MET A 115 4.59 3.07 7.79
CA MET A 115 4.21 4.46 7.55
C MET A 115 5.35 5.42 7.87
N ARG A 116 5.29 6.61 7.29
CA ARG A 116 6.22 7.71 7.62
C ARG A 116 6.06 8.14 9.07
N THR A 117 7.19 8.45 9.70
CA THR A 117 7.21 9.02 11.06
C THR A 117 6.90 10.52 11.08
N ASN A 118 7.08 11.22 9.96
CA ASN A 118 6.70 12.62 9.83
C ASN A 118 5.16 12.75 9.78
N VAL A 119 4.57 13.16 10.90
CA VAL A 119 3.12 13.35 11.05
C VAL A 119 2.57 14.53 10.25
N PHE A 120 3.42 15.46 9.78
CA PHE A 120 3.03 16.57 8.91
C PHE A 120 3.11 16.23 7.42
N GLY A 121 3.71 15.07 7.08
CA GLY A 121 3.75 14.58 5.72
C GLY A 121 2.40 14.00 5.28
N ALA A 122 2.22 13.93 3.96
CA ALA A 122 1.08 13.25 3.35
C ALA A 122 0.96 11.80 3.85
N ASP A 123 -0.25 11.38 4.18
CA ASP A 123 -0.59 10.03 4.59
C ASP A 123 -1.25 9.27 3.44
N ASN A 124 -0.61 8.21 2.97
CA ASN A 124 -1.16 7.37 1.91
C ASN A 124 -2.05 6.23 2.44
N THR A 125 -2.22 6.12 3.77
CA THR A 125 -3.01 5.06 4.41
C THR A 125 -4.48 5.10 4.02
N LYS A 126 -4.98 3.98 3.50
CA LYS A 126 -6.39 3.83 3.05
C LYS A 126 -7.14 2.83 3.90
N PHE A 127 -8.27 3.26 4.47
CA PHE A 127 -9.12 2.45 5.33
C PHE A 127 -9.80 1.31 4.57
N SER A 128 -10.30 1.59 3.37
CA SER A 128 -10.93 0.61 2.48
C SER A 128 -10.12 -0.68 2.29
N MET A 129 -8.81 -0.57 2.18
CA MET A 129 -7.93 -1.74 2.03
C MET A 129 -7.84 -2.59 3.30
N PHE A 130 -7.95 -1.98 4.48
CA PHE A 130 -7.98 -2.70 5.75
C PHE A 130 -9.31 -3.47 5.86
N GLU A 131 -10.43 -2.85 5.47
CA GLU A 131 -11.75 -3.53 5.48
C GLU A 131 -11.88 -4.67 4.48
N GLU A 132 -11.11 -4.64 3.39
CA GLU A 132 -11.09 -5.72 2.39
C GLU A 132 -10.41 -6.98 2.94
N ILE A 133 -9.33 -6.81 3.70
CA ILE A 133 -8.44 -7.88 4.14
C ILE A 133 -8.84 -8.39 5.53
N ASP A 134 -9.15 -7.49 6.46
CA ASP A 134 -9.39 -7.81 7.86
C ASP A 134 -10.87 -7.80 8.24
N PRO A 135 -11.26 -8.48 9.35
CA PRO A 135 -12.58 -8.28 9.94
C PRO A 135 -12.82 -6.80 10.26
N LYS A 136 -13.98 -6.27 9.86
CA LYS A 136 -14.31 -4.83 9.98
C LYS A 136 -14.02 -4.20 11.34
N HIS A 137 -14.30 -4.93 12.42
CA HIS A 137 -14.07 -4.45 13.78
C HIS A 137 -12.57 -4.34 14.13
N VAL A 138 -11.71 -5.16 13.54
CA VAL A 138 -10.25 -5.07 13.67
C VAL A 138 -9.74 -3.90 12.82
N ALA A 139 -10.14 -3.84 11.55
CA ALA A 139 -9.77 -2.78 10.62
C ALA A 139 -10.07 -1.38 11.19
N ALA A 140 -11.26 -1.19 11.76
CA ALA A 140 -11.68 0.07 12.35
C ALA A 140 -10.77 0.51 13.52
N VAL A 141 -10.42 -0.42 14.41
CA VAL A 141 -9.57 -0.12 15.58
C VAL A 141 -8.14 0.18 15.16
N GLU A 142 -7.56 -0.63 14.27
CA GLU A 142 -6.19 -0.45 13.81
C GLU A 142 -6.02 0.87 13.05
N PHE A 143 -6.94 1.16 12.14
CA PHE A 143 -6.95 2.44 11.43
C PHE A 143 -7.09 3.62 12.40
N ALA A 144 -8.03 3.55 13.36
CA ALA A 144 -8.22 4.60 14.36
C ALA A 144 -6.96 4.80 15.24
N ARG A 145 -6.28 3.72 15.63
CA ARG A 145 -5.03 3.78 16.42
C ARG A 145 -3.93 4.51 15.66
N GLN A 146 -3.74 4.15 14.40
CA GLN A 146 -2.74 4.80 13.54
C GLN A 146 -3.02 6.30 13.39
N LYS A 147 -4.27 6.67 13.12
CA LYS A 147 -4.70 8.07 12.96
C LYS A 147 -4.55 8.86 14.25
N SER A 148 -4.89 8.24 15.38
CA SER A 148 -4.68 8.81 16.71
C SER A 148 -3.19 9.01 17.01
N TRP A 149 -2.32 8.08 16.61
CA TRP A 149 -0.87 8.23 16.77
C TRP A 149 -0.32 9.44 15.99
N ARG A 150 -0.80 9.67 14.76
CA ARG A 150 -0.40 10.85 13.97
C ARG A 150 -0.80 12.14 14.65
N VAL A 151 -2.07 12.24 15.06
CA VAL A 151 -2.62 13.41 15.75
C VAL A 151 -1.89 13.66 17.08
N LYS A 152 -1.59 12.59 17.83
CA LYS A 152 -0.76 12.69 19.04
C LYS A 152 0.58 13.35 18.71
N GLY A 153 1.27 12.92 17.65
CA GLY A 153 2.52 13.54 17.24
C GLY A 153 2.40 15.02 16.87
N MET A 154 1.29 15.41 16.24
CA MET A 154 1.00 16.83 15.95
C MET A 154 0.80 17.64 17.25
N MET A 155 0.10 17.09 18.24
CA MET A 155 -0.09 17.75 19.54
C MET A 155 1.22 17.79 20.34
N ASP A 156 2.01 16.72 20.30
CA ASP A 156 3.33 16.66 20.93
C ASP A 156 4.29 17.72 20.36
N TYR A 157 4.17 18.05 19.07
CA TYR A 157 4.93 19.16 18.47
C TYR A 157 4.58 20.49 19.14
N ILE A 158 3.29 20.83 19.26
CA ILE A 158 2.86 22.08 19.93
C ILE A 158 3.36 22.11 21.38
N ILE A 159 3.19 21.01 22.11
CA ILE A 159 3.51 20.95 23.54
C ILE A 159 5.01 21.12 23.80
N ASN A 160 5.86 20.47 22.99
CA ASN A 160 7.27 20.31 23.31
C ASN A 160 8.22 21.12 22.42
N HIS A 161 7.76 21.62 21.26
CA HIS A 161 8.63 22.23 20.25
C HIS A 161 8.21 23.65 19.86
N ALA A 162 6.93 24.01 19.98
CA ALA A 162 6.50 25.39 19.71
C ALA A 162 7.06 26.35 20.78
N SER A 163 7.64 27.46 20.33
CA SER A 163 8.28 28.45 21.20
C SER A 163 7.34 29.61 21.52
N TYR A 164 7.59 30.30 22.64
CA TYR A 164 6.92 31.58 22.91
C TYR A 164 7.40 32.61 21.87
N GLY A 165 6.54 32.90 20.88
CA GLY A 165 6.87 33.72 19.72
C GLY A 165 6.61 33.04 18.38
N GLU A 166 6.19 31.77 18.38
CA GLU A 166 5.70 31.09 17.16
C GLU A 166 4.59 31.93 16.49
N ASP A 167 4.58 31.95 15.17
CA ASP A 167 3.52 32.64 14.45
C ASP A 167 2.18 31.95 14.73
N ARG A 168 1.15 32.76 15.00
CA ARG A 168 -0.20 32.26 15.26
C ARG A 168 -0.70 31.35 14.13
N THR A 169 -0.31 31.64 12.89
CA THR A 169 -0.71 30.86 11.70
C THR A 169 -0.10 29.47 11.74
N ASP A 170 1.13 29.31 12.20
CA ASP A 170 1.79 28.00 12.29
C ASP A 170 1.11 27.11 13.34
N VAL A 171 0.76 27.67 14.50
CA VAL A 171 -0.02 26.96 15.53
C VAL A 171 -1.39 26.55 14.97
N LEU A 172 -2.07 27.45 14.27
CA LEU A 172 -3.37 27.16 13.64
C LEU A 172 -3.24 26.06 12.56
N ASN A 173 -2.17 26.04 11.78
CA ASN A 173 -1.94 25.01 10.76
C ASN A 173 -1.83 23.62 11.40
N VAL A 174 -1.12 23.48 12.51
CA VAL A 174 -1.00 22.20 13.23
C VAL A 174 -2.35 21.75 13.80
N LEU A 175 -3.09 22.65 14.46
CA LEU A 175 -4.40 22.33 15.01
C LEU A 175 -5.42 21.96 13.93
N ASN A 176 -5.44 22.69 12.82
CA ASN A 176 -6.33 22.42 11.69
C ASN A 176 -5.99 21.06 11.05
N GLY A 177 -4.71 20.73 10.88
CA GLY A 177 -4.28 19.42 10.37
C GLY A 177 -4.74 18.26 11.28
N ALA A 178 -4.65 18.42 12.60
CA ALA A 178 -5.16 17.44 13.56
C ALA A 178 -6.68 17.27 13.47
N ILE A 179 -7.43 18.37 13.37
CA ILE A 179 -8.89 18.35 13.19
C ILE A 179 -9.28 17.65 11.89
N GLU A 180 -8.57 17.95 10.79
CA GLU A 180 -8.82 17.34 9.48
C GLU A 180 -8.57 15.83 9.52
N GLU A 181 -7.45 15.38 10.11
CA GLU A 181 -7.13 13.95 10.24
C GLU A 181 -8.20 13.19 11.05
N LEU A 182 -8.62 13.73 12.20
CA LEU A 182 -9.66 13.11 13.03
C LEU A 182 -11.03 13.12 12.34
N THR A 183 -11.38 14.23 11.69
CA THR A 183 -12.66 14.36 10.97
C THR A 183 -12.70 13.37 9.82
N SER A 184 -11.67 13.33 8.97
CA SER A 184 -11.59 12.38 7.86
C SER A 184 -11.65 10.93 8.35
N THR A 185 -10.97 10.60 9.45
CA THR A 185 -11.01 9.27 10.06
C THR A 185 -12.43 8.91 10.51
N ARG A 186 -13.11 9.81 11.22
CA ARG A 186 -14.51 9.62 11.63
C ARG A 186 -15.42 9.41 10.41
N GLU A 187 -15.27 10.19 9.36
CA GLU A 187 -16.09 10.06 8.15
C GLU A 187 -15.90 8.71 7.44
N LEU A 188 -14.65 8.21 7.37
CA LEU A 188 -14.35 6.88 6.83
C LEU A 188 -14.97 5.77 7.69
N LEU A 189 -14.75 5.80 9.01
CA LEU A 189 -15.28 4.80 9.93
C LEU A 189 -16.82 4.80 10.00
N ALA A 190 -17.45 5.96 9.78
CA ALA A 190 -18.90 6.10 9.71
C ALA A 190 -19.49 5.71 8.34
N GLY A 191 -18.65 5.32 7.36
CA GLY A 191 -19.07 5.00 6.00
C GLY A 191 -19.59 6.20 5.20
N ARG A 192 -19.30 7.44 5.65
CA ARG A 192 -19.70 8.69 4.98
C ARG A 192 -18.67 9.19 3.97
N LYS A 193 -17.48 8.59 3.98
CA LYS A 193 -16.39 8.80 3.03
C LYS A 193 -15.87 7.45 2.55
N ASN A 194 -15.37 7.37 1.33
CA ASN A 194 -14.69 6.21 0.77
C ASN A 194 -13.31 6.64 0.24
N ASP A 195 -12.28 5.86 0.50
CA ASP A 195 -10.90 6.09 0.08
C ASP A 195 -10.29 4.94 -0.74
N ALA A 196 -11.16 4.14 -1.39
CA ALA A 196 -10.79 3.00 -2.22
C ALA A 196 -9.69 3.32 -3.24
N VAL A 197 -8.80 2.36 -3.44
CA VAL A 197 -7.69 2.42 -4.39
C VAL A 197 -8.03 1.62 -5.62
N GLY A 198 -7.70 2.17 -6.79
CA GLY A 198 -7.82 1.46 -8.06
C GLY A 198 -6.62 0.55 -8.34
N TYR A 199 -6.89 -0.57 -9.01
CA TYR A 199 -5.89 -1.43 -9.64
C TYR A 199 -6.12 -1.44 -11.14
N PHE A 200 -5.13 -1.88 -11.92
CA PHE A 200 -5.29 -2.08 -13.35
C PHE A 200 -5.67 -3.54 -13.63
N ASP A 201 -6.85 -3.73 -14.21
CA ASP A 201 -7.33 -5.04 -14.65
C ASP A 201 -6.71 -5.35 -16.02
N GLU A 202 -5.81 -6.33 -16.04
CA GLU A 202 -5.09 -6.73 -17.25
C GLU A 202 -5.99 -7.42 -18.29
N LYS A 203 -7.12 -8.00 -17.88
CA LYS A 203 -8.05 -8.65 -18.80
C LYS A 203 -8.89 -7.63 -19.54
N THR A 204 -9.41 -6.63 -18.83
CA THR A 204 -10.23 -5.57 -19.43
C THR A 204 -9.40 -4.40 -19.92
N LYS A 205 -8.09 -4.37 -19.60
CA LYS A 205 -7.14 -3.28 -19.91
C LYS A 205 -7.63 -1.92 -19.43
N SER A 206 -8.20 -1.89 -18.22
CA SER A 206 -8.80 -0.69 -17.64
C SER A 206 -8.47 -0.56 -16.16
N GLU A 207 -8.50 0.68 -15.65
CA GLU A 207 -8.53 0.86 -14.20
C GLU A 207 -9.88 0.36 -13.65
N ALA A 208 -9.80 -0.46 -12.61
CA ALA A 208 -10.92 -0.91 -11.82
C ALA A 208 -10.72 -0.42 -10.38
N MET A 209 -11.80 -0.04 -9.72
CA MET A 209 -11.74 0.15 -8.26
C MET A 209 -11.80 -1.23 -7.61
N ARG A 210 -11.02 -1.44 -6.54
CA ARG A 210 -11.36 -2.55 -5.63
C ARG A 210 -12.74 -2.24 -5.06
N MET A 211 -13.76 -2.87 -5.63
CA MET A 211 -15.13 -2.76 -5.13
C MET A 211 -15.16 -3.47 -3.79
N THR A 212 -15.58 -2.77 -2.74
CA THR A 212 -16.16 -3.44 -1.58
C THR A 212 -17.44 -4.09 -2.07
N GLU A 213 -17.37 -5.31 -2.63
CA GLU A 213 -18.58 -6.08 -2.83
C GLU A 213 -19.28 -6.18 -1.46
N PRO A 214 -20.60 -5.92 -1.37
CA PRO A 214 -21.33 -6.39 -0.22
C PRO A 214 -21.23 -7.91 -0.28
N LYS A 215 -20.40 -8.50 0.59
CA LYS A 215 -20.46 -9.94 0.83
C LYS A 215 -21.90 -10.22 1.24
N LEU A 216 -22.63 -10.85 0.32
CA LEU A 216 -23.92 -11.46 0.60
C LEU A 216 -23.72 -12.38 1.81
N VAL A 217 -24.32 -11.98 2.92
CA VAL A 217 -24.77 -12.88 3.98
C VAL A 217 -26.27 -12.68 4.08
#